data_AF-G1QB01-F1
#
_entry.id   AF-G1QB01-F1
#
_cell.length_a   1.000
_cell.length_b   1.000
_cell.length_c   1.000
_cell.angle_alpha   90.00
_cell.angle_beta   90.00
_cell.angle_gamma   90.00
#
_symmetry.space_group_name_H-M   'P 1'
#
loop_
_entity.id
_entity.type
_entity.pdbx_description
1 polymer ?
#
loop_
_entity_poly.entity_id
_entity_poly.type
_entity_poly.pdbx_seq_one_letter_code
_entity_poly.pdbx_strand_id
1 'polypeptide(L)'
;AHHSVIEGNHKHILQPLLTIISLGLYFTLLQASEYYETSFTISDGIYRSTYFIATGFHRLYIIISSIYLIICFLCQLKFHVTSNHNF
;
A
#
# COMPACT_ATOMS: atom_id res chain seq x y z
N ALA A 1 2.98 11.79 -8.57
CA ALA A 1 2.28 12.15 -7.32
C ALA A 1 2.72 13.51 -6.80
N HIS A 2 3.98 13.71 -6.37
CA HIS A 2 4.45 15.03 -5.91
C HIS A 2 4.43 16.11 -7.01
N HIS A 3 4.88 15.78 -8.23
CA HIS A 3 4.89 16.72 -9.36
C HIS A 3 3.48 17.12 -9.85
N SER A 4 2.52 16.18 -9.79
CA SER A 4 1.13 16.39 -10.23
C SER A 4 0.29 17.20 -9.23
N VAL A 5 0.68 17.24 -7.94
CA VAL A 5 0.07 18.11 -6.92
C VAL A 5 0.38 19.59 -7.21
N ILE A 6 1.52 19.88 -7.83
CA ILE A 6 1.98 21.24 -8.13
C ILE A 6 1.27 21.83 -9.36
N GLU A 7 0.74 20.98 -10.26
CA GLU A 7 0.11 21.41 -11.52
C GLU A 7 -1.44 21.51 -11.46
N GLY A 8 -2.07 21.32 -10.29
CA GLY A 8 -3.53 21.46 -10.12
C GLY A 8 -4.38 20.45 -10.89
N ASN A 9 -3.76 19.47 -11.56
CA ASN A 9 -4.45 18.49 -12.38
C ASN A 9 -4.83 17.27 -11.54
N HIS A 10 -5.93 17.37 -10.78
CA HIS A 10 -6.40 16.37 -9.82
C HIS A 10 -6.57 14.95 -10.42
N LYS A 11 -6.93 14.85 -11.71
CA LYS A 11 -7.03 13.55 -12.41
C LYS A 11 -5.67 12.84 -12.52
N HIS A 12 -4.59 13.62 -12.64
CA HIS A 12 -3.22 13.12 -12.77
C HIS A 12 -2.60 12.70 -11.42
N ILE A 13 -3.22 13.09 -10.29
CA ILE A 13 -2.81 12.67 -8.94
C ILE A 13 -3.49 11.34 -8.56
N LEU A 14 -4.74 11.16 -8.98
CA LEU A 14 -5.56 10.00 -8.62
C LEU A 14 -5.05 8.71 -9.27
N GLN A 15 -4.61 8.77 -10.53
CA GLN A 15 -4.10 7.63 -11.28
C GLN A 15 -2.84 6.99 -10.66
N PRO A 16 -1.74 7.72 -10.37
CA PRO A 16 -0.57 7.12 -9.73
C PRO A 16 -0.86 6.65 -8.31
N LEU A 17 -1.76 7.33 -7.58
CA LEU A 17 -2.13 6.93 -6.22
C LEU A 17 -2.87 5.59 -6.21
N LEU A 18 -3.78 5.38 -7.17
CA LEU A 18 -4.46 4.10 -7.38
C LEU A 18 -3.45 2.99 -7.75
N THR A 19 -2.51 3.26 -8.65
CA THR A 19 -1.47 2.30 -9.03
C THR A 19 -0.63 1.84 -7.84
N ILE A 20 -0.23 2.76 -6.94
CA ILE A 20 0.56 2.42 -5.75
C ILE A 20 -0.25 1.55 -4.77
N ILE A 21 -1.53 1.87 -4.55
CA ILE A 21 -2.42 1.06 -3.70
C ILE A 21 -2.57 -0.36 -4.26
N SER A 22 -2.84 -0.48 -5.57
CA SER A 22 -2.96 -1.78 -6.24
C SER A 22 -1.69 -2.63 -6.14
N LEU A 23 -0.52 -2.00 -6.33
CA LEU A 23 0.76 -2.70 -6.21
C LEU A 23 1.05 -3.15 -4.77
N GLY A 24 0.68 -2.35 -3.76
CA GLY A 24 0.78 -2.72 -2.35
C GLY A 24 -0.11 -3.90 -1.96
N LEU A 25 -1.35 -3.95 -2.47
CA LEU A 25 -2.24 -5.09 -2.32
C LEU A 25 -1.67 -6.34 -2.98
N TYR A 26 -1.16 -6.22 -4.21
CA TYR A 26 -0.54 -7.33 -4.94
C TYR A 26 0.68 -7.90 -4.20
N PHE A 27 1.55 -7.03 -3.68
CA PHE A 27 2.69 -7.46 -2.86
C PHE A 27 2.24 -8.19 -1.59
N THR A 28 1.19 -7.69 -0.92
CA THR A 28 0.66 -8.31 0.30
C THR A 28 0.13 -9.72 0.03
N LEU A 29 -0.53 -9.94 -1.12
CA LEU A 29 -1.01 -11.26 -1.55
C LEU A 29 0.15 -12.20 -1.86
N LEU A 30 1.16 -11.76 -2.61
CA LEU A 30 2.35 -12.57 -2.90
C LEU A 30 3.05 -13.01 -1.63
N GLN A 31 3.26 -12.09 -0.70
CA GLN A 31 3.93 -12.43 0.56
C GLN A 31 3.04 -13.33 1.45
N ALA A 32 1.71 -13.29 1.31
CA ALA A 32 0.82 -14.24 2.00
C ALA A 32 0.90 -15.65 1.39
N SER A 33 0.97 -15.73 0.05
CA SER A 33 1.19 -16.99 -0.67
C SER A 33 2.54 -17.61 -0.29
N GLU A 34 3.60 -16.81 -0.18
CA GLU A 34 4.92 -17.27 0.26
C GLU A 34 4.85 -17.93 1.64
N TYR A 35 4.12 -17.31 2.59
CA TYR A 35 3.95 -17.85 3.94
C TYR A 35 3.10 -19.13 4.00
N TYR A 36 2.20 -19.32 3.03
CA TYR A 36 1.40 -20.54 2.91
C TYR A 36 2.22 -21.70 2.33
N GLU A 37 3.06 -21.43 1.34
CA GLU A 37 3.91 -22.42 0.69
C GLU A 37 5.17 -22.78 1.52
N THR A 38 5.61 -21.92 2.43
CA THR A 38 6.75 -22.23 3.30
C THR A 38 6.45 -23.41 4.21
N SER A 39 7.14 -24.53 3.97
CA SER A 39 7.00 -25.77 4.75
C SER A 39 7.64 -25.71 6.15
N PHE A 40 8.03 -24.52 6.60
CA PHE A 40 8.75 -24.30 7.83
C PHE A 40 8.09 -23.22 8.67
N THR A 41 8.21 -23.38 9.98
CA THR A 41 7.60 -22.49 10.97
C THR A 41 8.63 -21.52 11.55
N ILE A 42 8.16 -20.51 12.29
CA ILE A 42 9.02 -19.55 13.00
C ILE A 42 9.95 -20.23 14.02
N SER A 43 9.61 -21.44 14.48
CA SER A 43 10.36 -22.20 15.47
C SER A 43 11.48 -23.06 14.89
N ASP A 44 11.62 -23.12 13.56
CA ASP A 44 12.56 -24.01 12.87
C ASP A 44 13.98 -23.42 12.75
N GLY A 45 14.54 -22.99 13.89
CA GLY A 45 15.92 -22.52 14.03
C GLY A 45 16.14 -21.02 13.72
N ILE A 46 17.37 -20.57 13.94
CA ILE A 46 17.73 -19.14 13.97
C ILE A 46 17.51 -18.45 12.61
N TYR A 47 17.91 -19.09 11.51
CA TYR A 47 17.76 -18.50 10.18
C TYR A 47 16.28 -18.22 9.84
N ARG A 48 15.40 -19.19 10.12
CA ARG A 48 13.99 -19.13 9.76
C ARG A 48 13.23 -18.20 10.69
N SER A 49 13.57 -18.17 11.97
CA SER A 49 12.99 -17.21 12.92
C SER A 49 13.37 -15.77 12.54
N THR A 50 14.64 -15.51 12.18
CA THR A 50 15.08 -14.19 11.70
C THR A 50 14.39 -13.80 10.40
N TYR A 51 14.23 -14.73 9.45
CA TYR A 51 13.48 -14.50 8.22
C TYR A 51 12.04 -14.06 8.54
N PHE A 52 11.27 -14.86 9.29
CA PHE A 52 9.88 -14.56 9.64
C PHE A 52 9.70 -13.23 10.36
N ILE A 53 10.63 -12.88 11.25
CA ILE A 53 10.60 -11.60 11.98
C ILE A 53 10.87 -10.44 11.01
N ALA A 54 11.94 -10.51 10.20
CA ALA A 54 12.30 -9.43 9.28
C ALA A 54 11.20 -9.18 8.22
N THR A 55 10.71 -10.23 7.57
CA THR A 55 9.64 -10.13 6.56
C THR A 55 8.30 -9.81 7.20
N GLY A 56 8.03 -10.30 8.42
CA GLY A 56 6.82 -10.01 9.18
C GLY A 56 6.70 -8.54 9.56
N PHE A 57 7.75 -7.94 10.12
CA PHE A 57 7.78 -6.51 10.44
C PHE A 57 7.69 -5.64 9.19
N HIS A 58 8.38 -6.00 8.12
CA HIS A 58 8.28 -5.28 6.84
C HIS A 58 6.84 -5.28 6.30
N ARG A 59 6.16 -6.43 6.36
CA ARG A 59 4.76 -6.56 5.95
C ARG A 59 3.82 -5.69 6.79
N LEU A 60 4.01 -5.64 8.11
CA LEU A 60 3.23 -4.75 8.98
C LEU A 60 3.36 -3.29 8.55
N TYR A 61 4.57 -2.84 8.23
CA TYR A 61 4.80 -1.48 7.73
C TYR A 61 4.05 -1.22 6.42
N ILE A 62 4.08 -2.16 5.48
CA ILE A 62 3.37 -2.04 4.19
C ILE A 62 1.86 -1.97 4.37
N ILE A 63 1.28 -2.75 5.30
CA ILE A 63 -0.16 -2.70 5.61
C ILE A 63 -0.54 -1.32 6.15
N ILE A 64 0.21 -0.80 7.13
CA ILE A 64 -0.05 0.52 7.72
C ILE A 64 0.07 1.62 6.66
N SER A 65 1.11 1.56 5.82
CA SER A 65 1.31 2.51 4.72
C SER A 65 0.18 2.45 3.68
N SER A 66 -0.31 1.25 3.36
CA SER A 66 -1.44 1.06 2.44
C SER A 66 -2.73 1.68 2.99
N ILE A 67 -3.02 1.49 4.29
CA ILE A 67 -4.16 2.13 4.96
C ILE A 67 -4.06 3.65 4.88
N TYR A 68 -2.87 4.20 5.16
CA TYR A 68 -2.62 5.64 5.04
C TYR A 68 -2.90 6.16 3.61
N LEU A 69 -2.39 5.48 2.57
CA LEU A 69 -2.62 5.85 1.18
C LEU A 69 -4.09 5.76 0.77
N ILE A 70 -4.82 4.76 1.26
CA ILE A 70 -6.27 4.62 1.03
C ILE A 70 -7.02 5.81 1.65
N ILE A 71 -6.69 6.20 2.87
CA ILE A 71 -7.29 7.37 3.52
C ILE A 71 -7.00 8.63 2.70
N CYS A 72 -5.75 8.83 2.26
CA CYS A 72 -5.39 9.96 1.39
C CYS A 72 -6.17 9.96 0.07
N PHE A 73 -6.37 8.79 -0.55
CA PHE A 73 -7.13 8.62 -1.78
C PHE A 73 -8.61 8.99 -1.58
N LEU A 74 -9.23 8.50 -0.51
CA LEU A 74 -10.62 8.83 -0.16
C LEU A 74 -10.80 10.33 0.11
N CYS A 75 -9.84 10.97 0.79
CA CYS A 75 -9.85 12.42 0.98
C CYS A 75 -9.77 13.16 -0.37
N GLN A 76 -8.84 12.79 -1.26
CA GLN A 76 -8.72 13.40 -2.59
C GLN A 76 -9.98 13.23 -3.44
N LEU A 77 -10.65 12.07 -3.37
CA LEU A 77 -11.93 11.85 -4.04
C LEU A 77 -13.02 12.81 -3.54
N LYS A 78 -13.13 13.03 -2.23
CA LYS A 78 -14.08 13.99 -1.66
C LYS A 78 -13.80 15.43 -2.09
N PHE A 79 -12.53 15.85 -2.12
CA PHE A 79 -12.14 17.17 -2.62
C PHE A 79 -12.47 17.35 -4.12
N HIS A 80 -12.31 16.31 -4.94
CA HIS A 80 -12.70 16.37 -6.37
C HIS A 80 -14.21 16.56 -6.56
N VAL A 81 -15.05 15.88 -5.77
CA VAL A 81 -16.51 16.04 -5.82
C VAL A 81 -16.95 17.44 -5.40
N THR A 82 -16.35 18.00 -4.34
CA THR A 82 -16.66 19.37 -3.88
C THR A 82 -16.17 20.44 -4.85
N SER A 83 -15.02 20.24 -5.52
CA SER A 83 -14.50 21.19 -6.52
C SER A 83 -15.34 21.25 -7.80
N ASN A 84 -16.08 20.18 -8.13
CA ASN A 84 -16.99 20.16 -9.28
C ASN A 84 -18.32 20.89 -9.01
N HIS A 85 -18.55 21.36 -7.78
CA HIS A 85 -19.82 21.97 -7.37
C HIS A 85 -19.76 23.50 -7.22
N ASN A 86 -18.74 24.15 -7.81
CA ASN A 86 -18.67 25.60 -7.94
C ASN A 86 -18.24 25.98 -9.36
N PHE A 87 -19.20 25.92 -10.28
CA PHE A 87 -19.38 26.85 -11.40
C PHE A 87 -20.86 26.96 -11.72
#